data_AF-A0A3B0T034-F1
#
_entry.id   AF-A0A3B0T034-F1
#
_cell.length_a   1.000
_cell.length_b   1.000
_cell.length_c   1.000
_cell.angle_alpha   90.00
_cell.angle_beta   90.00
_cell.angle_gamma   90.00
#
_symmetry.space_group_name_H-M   'P 1'
#
loop_
_entity.id
_entity.type
_entity.pdbx_description
1 polymer ?
#
loop_
_entity_poly.entity_id
_entity_poly.type
_entity_poly.pdbx_seq_one_letter_code
_entity_poly.pdbx_strand_id
1 'polypeptide(L)'
;MSVKIGFLSLPTQNWLSLKRTRKFYIKALSEHFKVIEIRSEQDFLEHGTRCRLWINFFGDLAWKFKNRIQAPVLFCLHGGGVLDYRLLMERARELNSHDGFIVNCRGDLKILKALFKSPPYRHLLPLPVSEELGNEWSKPQNKKLLSIEEDCIVMGFFARLLPQKNLHKAIILCHALRIKGIKIKLIIVGDYWVDYPILNWQQSKTSYRDYINDLIKDYALRDRILHFQSNLTDSELSVAYGALDFLYHPTHSLGENFGYAPVEAMKCGTPTLGNAYGGLKDSIISGETGYLIPTWTTDSGIRSDDNAAFTWTMDFCASPQLRETFSKQCKIRAETHYSNDAFARQLRKIVGSMLGITGDKEPIEASIKPFKEYSHDLLPDATPSWSYYRGVVDLYCSHSLADFKLSETCKLRAFSEFEKRDTQVKAEDPTWPLKFTLSKEEYLLLQNCSEFITLDALSHIHDGPLDKHIIWNLLHSGVLIHSQK
;
A
#
# COMPACT_ATOMS: atom_id res chain seq x y z
N MET A 1 36.35 16.95 15.52
CA MET A 1 35.24 17.83 15.09
C MET A 1 33.98 16.99 14.91
N SER A 2 32.81 17.46 15.33
CA SER A 2 31.53 16.77 15.08
C SER A 2 31.28 16.62 13.57
N VAL A 3 30.89 15.41 13.13
CA VAL A 3 30.63 15.12 11.72
C VAL A 3 29.40 15.90 11.25
N LYS A 4 29.55 16.63 10.13
CA LYS A 4 28.49 17.43 9.52
C LYS A 4 27.72 16.61 8.49
N ILE A 5 26.40 16.57 8.62
CA ILE A 5 25.47 15.93 7.67
C ILE A 5 24.63 17.02 7.04
N GLY A 6 24.64 17.11 5.70
CA GLY A 6 23.74 17.99 4.97
C GLY A 6 22.38 17.32 4.79
N PHE A 7 21.30 18.00 5.13
CA PHE A 7 19.94 17.45 5.08
C PHE A 7 19.04 18.32 4.18
N LEU A 8 18.64 17.78 3.01
CA LEU A 8 17.83 18.49 2.02
C LEU A 8 16.36 18.09 2.13
N SER A 9 15.45 19.06 2.29
CA SER A 9 14.02 18.79 2.47
C SER A 9 13.09 19.82 1.82
N LEU A 10 13.42 20.33 0.63
CA LEU A 10 12.60 21.34 -0.06
C LEU A 10 11.80 20.71 -1.21
N PRO A 11 10.53 21.09 -1.44
CA PRO A 11 9.64 21.92 -0.63
C PRO A 11 8.65 21.05 0.18
N THR A 12 9.02 20.56 1.37
CA THR A 12 8.11 19.72 2.19
C THR A 12 6.90 20.46 2.80
N GLN A 13 6.68 21.74 2.45
CA GLN A 13 5.73 22.62 3.14
C GLN A 13 4.25 22.22 2.97
N ASN A 14 3.89 21.49 1.91
CA ASN A 14 2.49 21.15 1.61
C ASN A 14 2.07 19.75 2.10
N TRP A 15 2.98 18.98 2.71
CA TRP A 15 2.76 17.56 3.00
C TRP A 15 2.93 17.26 4.49
N LEU A 16 1.82 17.14 5.23
CA LEU A 16 1.86 16.92 6.68
C LEU A 16 2.63 15.64 7.08
N SER A 17 2.44 14.56 6.34
CA SER A 17 3.15 13.29 6.56
C SER A 17 4.67 13.42 6.37
N LEU A 18 5.12 14.17 5.35
CA LEU A 18 6.55 14.44 5.14
C LEU A 18 7.10 15.38 6.23
N LYS A 19 6.33 16.36 6.71
CA LYS A 19 6.72 17.19 7.86
C LYS A 19 6.94 16.35 9.11
N ARG A 20 6.03 15.42 9.43
CA ARG A 20 6.16 14.49 10.56
C ARG A 20 7.41 13.62 10.39
N THR A 21 7.56 12.98 9.23
CA THR A 21 8.70 12.12 8.91
C THR A 21 10.02 12.88 9.02
N ARG A 22 10.10 14.11 8.50
CA ARG A 22 11.28 14.97 8.61
C ARG A 22 11.70 15.23 10.05
N LYS A 23 10.74 15.48 10.95
CA LYS A 23 11.03 15.70 12.38
C LYS A 23 11.73 14.49 12.99
N PHE A 24 11.29 13.27 12.67
CA PHE A 24 11.93 12.04 13.14
C PHE A 24 13.39 11.95 12.69
N TYR A 25 13.67 12.20 11.40
CA TYR A 25 15.05 12.20 10.88
C TYR A 25 15.93 13.23 11.58
N ILE A 26 15.49 14.48 11.67
CA ILE A 26 16.29 15.55 12.28
C ILE A 26 16.57 15.25 13.76
N LYS A 27 15.55 14.82 14.52
CA LYS A 27 15.72 14.43 15.94
C LYS A 27 16.78 13.34 16.07
N ALA A 28 16.61 12.22 15.37
CA ALA A 28 17.52 11.07 15.44
C ALA A 28 18.96 11.39 14.98
N LEU A 29 19.13 12.22 13.96
CA LEU A 29 20.45 12.62 13.47
C LEU A 29 21.15 13.58 14.44
N SER A 30 20.41 14.53 15.02
CA SER A 30 20.98 15.60 15.86
C SER A 30 21.53 15.09 17.20
N GLU A 31 21.15 13.88 17.62
CA GLU A 31 21.71 13.21 18.81
C GLU A 31 23.21 12.90 18.68
N HIS A 32 23.72 12.72 17.45
CA HIS A 32 25.10 12.27 17.22
C HIS A 32 25.86 13.08 16.17
N PHE A 33 25.17 13.86 15.34
CA PHE A 33 25.74 14.55 14.21
C PHE A 33 25.34 16.03 14.20
N LYS A 34 26.21 16.88 13.65
CA LYS A 34 25.83 18.26 13.36
C LYS A 34 25.02 18.29 12.06
N VAL A 35 23.70 18.38 12.17
CA VAL A 35 22.80 18.47 11.02
C VAL A 35 22.81 19.91 10.46
N ILE A 36 23.12 20.04 9.17
CA ILE A 36 23.04 21.28 8.42
C ILE A 36 21.82 21.16 7.51
N GLU A 37 20.74 21.82 7.92
CA GLU A 37 19.51 21.86 7.15
C GLU A 37 19.63 22.80 5.97
N ILE A 38 19.28 22.32 4.78
CA ILE A 38 19.27 23.14 3.56
C ILE A 38 17.88 23.71 3.34
N ARG A 39 17.77 25.04 3.32
CA ARG A 39 16.50 25.77 3.14
C ARG A 39 16.41 26.52 1.80
N SER A 40 17.51 26.58 1.04
CA SER A 40 17.54 27.16 -0.31
C SER A 40 18.61 26.50 -1.19
N GLU A 41 18.58 26.77 -2.50
CA GLU A 41 19.68 26.42 -3.41
C GLU A 41 21.00 27.11 -3.01
N GLN A 42 20.92 28.35 -2.51
CA GLN A 42 22.08 29.10 -2.03
C GLN A 42 22.72 28.41 -0.82
N ASP A 43 21.92 28.00 0.18
CA ASP A 43 22.40 27.26 1.36
C ASP A 43 23.13 25.98 0.94
N PHE A 44 22.59 25.28 -0.07
CA PHE A 44 23.18 24.06 -0.60
C PHE A 44 24.58 24.34 -1.18
N LEU A 45 24.71 25.38 -1.99
CA LEU A 45 25.99 25.74 -2.62
C LEU A 45 27.03 26.21 -1.58
N GLU A 46 26.61 26.93 -0.53
CA GLU A 46 27.49 27.42 0.55
C GLU A 46 28.03 26.30 1.45
N HIS A 47 27.25 25.23 1.64
CA HIS A 47 27.59 24.10 2.50
C HIS A 47 28.06 22.85 1.74
N GLY A 48 27.94 22.84 0.41
CA GLY A 48 28.18 21.73 -0.53
C GLY A 48 29.42 20.88 -0.25
N THR A 49 30.53 21.52 0.10
CA THR A 49 31.85 20.89 0.30
C THR A 49 32.20 20.61 1.75
N ARG A 50 31.37 21.04 2.71
CA ARG A 50 31.67 21.00 4.16
C ARG A 50 31.03 19.81 4.89
N CYS A 51 30.14 19.08 4.21
CA CYS A 51 29.43 17.91 4.76
C CYS A 51 30.15 16.62 4.37
N ARG A 52 30.19 15.64 5.29
CA ARG A 52 30.77 14.30 5.02
C ARG A 52 29.77 13.30 4.44
N LEU A 53 28.48 13.62 4.53
CA LEU A 53 27.36 12.85 4.00
C LEU A 53 26.23 13.82 3.69
N TRP A 54 25.50 13.54 2.61
CA TRP A 54 24.27 14.23 2.28
C TRP A 54 23.09 13.27 2.38
N ILE A 55 22.01 13.73 2.99
CA ILE A 55 20.71 13.04 3.00
C ILE A 55 19.76 13.90 2.17
N ASN A 56 19.46 13.45 0.96
CA ASN A 56 18.40 14.01 0.14
C ASN A 56 17.07 13.44 0.62
N PHE A 57 16.50 14.05 1.66
CA PHE A 57 15.23 13.63 2.24
C PHE A 57 14.08 13.90 1.27
N PHE A 58 13.99 15.12 0.71
CA PHE A 58 12.98 15.44 -0.30
C PHE A 58 13.46 16.59 -1.18
N GLY A 59 13.11 16.53 -2.47
CA GLY A 59 13.51 17.51 -3.47
C GLY A 59 14.52 16.99 -4.50
N ASP A 60 14.85 17.84 -5.46
CA ASP A 60 15.66 17.53 -6.64
C ASP A 60 17.08 18.14 -6.61
N LEU A 61 17.39 19.01 -5.64
CA LEU A 61 18.68 19.71 -5.57
C LEU A 61 19.89 18.76 -5.57
N ALA A 62 19.83 17.67 -4.79
CA ALA A 62 20.94 16.71 -4.75
C ALA A 62 21.17 16.00 -6.10
N TRP A 63 20.09 15.78 -6.87
CA TRP A 63 20.20 15.27 -8.23
C TRP A 63 20.77 16.33 -9.18
N LYS A 64 20.18 17.54 -9.20
CA LYS A 64 20.57 18.67 -10.06
C LYS A 64 22.06 19.00 -9.94
N PHE A 65 22.61 18.90 -8.73
CA PHE A 65 24.00 19.25 -8.43
C PHE A 65 24.88 18.05 -8.11
N LYS A 66 24.49 16.84 -8.48
CA LYS A 66 25.17 15.62 -8.06
C LYS A 66 26.67 15.61 -8.38
N ASN A 67 27.04 16.12 -9.56
CA ASN A 67 28.43 16.24 -10.01
C ASN A 67 29.31 17.16 -9.14
N ARG A 68 28.70 18.05 -8.34
CA ARG A 68 29.41 18.96 -7.42
C ARG A 68 29.58 18.36 -6.03
N ILE A 69 28.89 17.27 -5.71
CA ILE A 69 28.91 16.65 -4.39
C ILE A 69 30.04 15.61 -4.33
N GLN A 70 31.05 15.89 -3.50
CA GLN A 70 32.15 14.95 -3.30
C GLN A 70 31.89 13.88 -2.24
N ALA A 71 31.00 14.15 -1.28
CA ALA A 71 30.61 13.18 -0.27
C ALA A 71 29.55 12.17 -0.82
N PRO A 72 29.41 10.99 -0.17
CA PRO A 72 28.26 10.11 -0.38
C PRO A 72 26.92 10.84 -0.28
N VAL A 73 25.94 10.45 -1.10
CA VAL A 73 24.56 10.94 -1.02
C VAL A 73 23.60 9.76 -0.74
N LEU A 74 22.78 9.91 0.30
CA LEU A 74 21.63 9.05 0.58
C LEU A 74 20.34 9.69 0.08
N PHE A 75 19.68 9.07 -0.89
CA PHE A 75 18.40 9.50 -1.43
C PHE A 75 17.24 8.78 -0.74
N CYS A 76 16.39 9.51 -0.03
CA CYS A 76 15.16 8.96 0.56
C CYS A 76 14.07 8.92 -0.51
N LEU A 77 13.55 7.74 -0.84
CA LEU A 77 12.58 7.61 -1.94
C LEU A 77 11.14 7.96 -1.55
N HIS A 78 10.76 7.76 -0.28
CA HIS A 78 9.38 8.01 0.20
C HIS A 78 8.27 7.40 -0.68
N GLY A 79 8.58 6.33 -1.43
CA GLY A 79 7.67 5.71 -2.38
C GLY A 79 7.98 5.87 -3.86
N GLY A 80 9.06 6.56 -4.19
CA GLY A 80 9.52 6.72 -5.57
C GLY A 80 9.99 5.43 -6.25
N GLY A 81 10.04 4.29 -5.56
CA GLY A 81 10.39 3.02 -6.21
C GLY A 81 9.40 2.63 -7.30
N VAL A 82 8.09 2.78 -7.07
CA VAL A 82 7.07 2.54 -8.11
C VAL A 82 6.76 3.80 -8.92
N LEU A 83 6.60 4.94 -8.25
CA LEU A 83 6.16 6.19 -8.88
C LEU A 83 7.24 6.82 -9.76
N ASP A 84 8.51 6.77 -9.35
CA ASP A 84 9.61 7.52 -9.95
C ASP A 84 10.65 6.61 -10.62
N TYR A 85 10.34 5.32 -10.85
CA TYR A 85 11.34 4.34 -11.31
C TYR A 85 12.03 4.73 -12.62
N ARG A 86 11.32 5.34 -13.58
CA ARG A 86 11.93 5.80 -14.84
C ARG A 86 12.84 6.98 -14.64
N LEU A 87 12.45 7.93 -13.79
CA LEU A 87 13.32 9.05 -13.41
C LEU A 87 14.61 8.52 -12.75
N LEU A 88 14.49 7.50 -11.89
CA LEU A 88 15.66 6.83 -11.29
C LEU A 88 16.55 6.17 -12.35
N MET A 89 15.97 5.57 -13.40
CA MET A 89 16.73 5.01 -14.52
C MET A 89 17.43 6.08 -15.34
N GLU A 90 16.72 7.13 -15.71
CA GLU A 90 17.23 8.25 -16.52
C GLU A 90 18.39 8.97 -15.82
N ARG A 91 18.30 9.10 -14.49
CA ARG A 91 19.32 9.73 -13.65
C ARG A 91 20.35 8.76 -13.09
N ALA A 92 20.31 7.48 -13.45
CA ALA A 92 21.26 6.48 -12.95
C ALA A 92 22.72 6.88 -13.18
N ARG A 93 23.00 7.47 -14.35
CA ARG A 93 24.34 7.97 -14.74
C ARG A 93 24.88 9.10 -13.85
N GLU A 94 24.02 9.77 -13.09
CA GLU A 94 24.41 10.82 -12.14
C GLU A 94 24.90 10.21 -10.80
N LEU A 95 24.53 8.96 -10.52
CA LEU A 95 24.91 8.24 -9.32
C LEU A 95 26.29 7.58 -9.49
N ASN A 96 26.94 7.33 -8.36
CA ASN A 96 28.14 6.52 -8.27
C ASN A 96 28.05 5.51 -7.11
N SER A 97 29.02 4.61 -7.04
CA SER A 97 29.14 3.54 -6.04
C SER A 97 29.21 3.99 -4.58
N HIS A 98 29.38 5.29 -4.31
CA HIS A 98 29.34 5.83 -2.95
C HIS A 98 27.93 6.30 -2.55
N ASP A 99 27.00 6.38 -3.50
CA ASP A 99 25.64 6.80 -3.23
C ASP A 99 24.76 5.65 -2.75
N GLY A 100 23.66 5.99 -2.10
CA GLY A 100 22.70 5.02 -1.63
C GLY A 100 21.28 5.53 -1.60
N PHE A 101 20.35 4.61 -1.41
CA PHE A 101 18.94 4.87 -1.24
C PHE A 101 18.48 4.44 0.14
N ILE A 102 17.61 5.23 0.74
CA ILE A 102 16.77 4.81 1.85
C ILE A 102 15.36 4.56 1.32
N VAL A 103 14.86 3.37 1.61
CA VAL A 103 13.49 2.94 1.29
C VAL A 103 12.79 2.40 2.52
N ASN A 104 11.46 2.33 2.48
CA ASN A 104 10.64 2.02 3.66
C ASN A 104 9.99 0.63 3.60
N CYS A 105 10.12 -0.08 2.48
CA CYS A 105 9.66 -1.46 2.33
C CYS A 105 10.65 -2.34 1.54
N ARG A 106 10.51 -3.65 1.70
CA ARG A 106 11.27 -4.64 0.91
C ARG A 106 10.83 -4.68 -0.55
N GLY A 107 9.61 -4.26 -0.87
CA GLY A 107 9.15 -4.06 -2.25
C GLY A 107 10.05 -3.09 -3.01
N ASP A 108 10.26 -1.89 -2.46
CA ASP A 108 11.18 -0.88 -3.03
C ASP A 108 12.60 -1.43 -3.20
N LEU A 109 13.10 -2.24 -2.25
CA LEU A 109 14.40 -2.88 -2.39
C LEU A 109 14.47 -3.83 -3.59
N LYS A 110 13.41 -4.60 -3.86
CA LYS A 110 13.32 -5.47 -5.05
C LYS A 110 13.34 -4.62 -6.33
N ILE A 111 12.63 -3.49 -6.33
CA ILE A 111 12.60 -2.58 -7.46
C ILE A 111 13.99 -1.99 -7.71
N LEU A 112 14.67 -1.46 -6.70
CA LEU A 112 16.04 -0.94 -6.85
C LEU A 112 17.04 -2.01 -7.29
N LYS A 113 16.85 -3.27 -6.87
CA LYS A 113 17.62 -4.42 -7.36
C LYS A 113 17.38 -4.70 -8.83
N ALA A 114 16.15 -4.59 -9.30
CA ALA A 114 15.80 -4.76 -10.70
C ALA A 114 16.29 -3.59 -11.57
N LEU A 115 16.23 -2.35 -11.05
CA LEU A 115 16.58 -1.11 -11.76
C LEU A 115 18.06 -0.93 -12.05
N PHE A 116 18.95 -1.33 -11.13
CA PHE A 116 20.38 -1.03 -11.22
C PHE A 116 21.21 -2.30 -11.32
N LYS A 117 22.01 -2.42 -12.40
CA LYS A 117 22.91 -3.57 -12.63
C LYS A 117 24.00 -3.65 -11.56
N SER A 118 24.64 -2.52 -11.30
CA SER A 118 25.59 -2.32 -10.22
C SER A 118 24.87 -1.59 -9.08
N PRO A 119 24.84 -2.15 -7.86
CA PRO A 119 24.00 -1.60 -6.80
C PRO A 119 24.62 -0.33 -6.20
N PRO A 120 23.89 0.80 -6.16
CA PRO A 120 24.10 1.76 -5.10
C PRO A 120 23.76 1.09 -3.76
N TYR A 121 24.21 1.67 -2.65
CA TYR A 121 23.81 1.17 -1.33
C TYR A 121 22.28 1.22 -1.19
N ARG A 122 21.66 0.20 -0.60
CA ARG A 122 20.19 0.11 -0.47
C ARG A 122 19.84 -0.21 0.96
N HIS A 123 19.21 0.74 1.64
CA HIS A 123 18.90 0.66 3.05
C HIS A 123 17.39 0.63 3.26
N LEU A 124 16.93 -0.39 3.98
CA LEU A 124 15.59 -0.39 4.55
C LEU A 124 15.60 0.43 5.84
N LEU A 125 14.69 1.38 5.97
CA LEU A 125 14.46 2.13 7.21
C LEU A 125 12.96 2.19 7.49
N PRO A 126 12.44 1.30 8.37
CA PRO A 126 11.10 1.41 8.90
C PRO A 126 10.91 2.77 9.59
N LEU A 127 9.78 3.42 9.36
CA LEU A 127 9.48 4.73 9.94
C LEU A 127 8.80 4.57 11.31
N PRO A 128 8.97 5.51 12.24
CA PRO A 128 8.25 5.47 13.49
C PRO A 128 6.86 6.11 13.33
N VAL A 129 5.98 5.83 14.29
CA VAL A 129 4.71 6.54 14.49
C VAL A 129 4.81 7.45 15.72
N SER A 130 3.79 8.29 15.95
CA SER A 130 3.78 9.16 17.12
C SER A 130 3.86 8.36 18.42
N GLU A 131 4.62 8.86 19.39
CA GLU A 131 4.70 8.29 20.74
C GLU A 131 3.43 8.56 21.56
N GLU A 132 2.66 9.57 21.15
CA GLU A 132 1.38 9.93 21.76
C GLU A 132 0.26 8.95 21.36
N LEU A 133 0.49 8.11 20.35
CA LEU A 133 -0.44 7.05 19.99
C LEU A 133 -0.30 5.85 20.93
N GLY A 134 -1.44 5.40 21.46
CA GLY A 134 -1.50 4.23 22.32
C GLY A 134 -2.73 4.22 23.22
N ASN A 135 -2.96 3.10 23.88
CA ASN A 135 -4.18 2.91 24.66
C ASN A 135 -4.09 3.62 26.01
N GLU A 136 -4.61 4.84 26.08
CA GLU A 136 -5.02 5.47 27.34
C GLU A 136 -6.23 4.73 27.96
N TRP A 137 -7.09 4.18 27.09
CA TRP A 137 -8.34 3.53 27.46
C TRP A 137 -8.42 2.08 26.97
N SER A 138 -9.19 1.25 27.69
CA SER A 138 -9.56 -0.09 27.23
C SER A 138 -10.50 -0.03 26.02
N LYS A 139 -10.58 -1.12 25.24
CA LYS A 139 -11.47 -1.18 24.08
C LYS A 139 -12.95 -0.87 24.41
N PRO A 140 -13.56 -1.42 25.49
CA PRO A 140 -14.93 -1.04 25.88
C PRO A 140 -15.09 0.45 26.18
N GLN A 141 -14.09 1.07 26.82
CA GLN A 141 -14.10 2.52 27.07
C GLN A 141 -14.02 3.32 25.77
N ASN A 142 -13.13 2.94 24.84
CA ASN A 142 -13.05 3.57 23.52
C ASN A 142 -14.37 3.45 22.73
N LYS A 143 -14.99 2.27 22.72
CA LYS A 143 -16.32 2.06 22.11
C LYS A 143 -17.37 2.98 22.74
N LYS A 144 -17.39 3.08 24.08
CA LYS A 144 -18.32 3.96 24.80
C LYS A 144 -18.12 5.44 24.46
N LEU A 145 -16.88 5.91 24.35
CA LEU A 145 -16.56 7.29 23.93
C LEU A 145 -17.11 7.61 22.53
N LEU A 146 -17.17 6.61 21.65
CA LEU A 146 -17.72 6.72 20.30
C LEU A 146 -19.21 6.36 20.21
N SER A 147 -19.89 6.18 21.34
CA SER A 147 -21.30 5.74 21.40
C SER A 147 -21.57 4.42 20.67
N ILE A 148 -20.61 3.49 20.73
CA ILE A 148 -20.70 2.14 20.17
C ILE A 148 -20.95 1.14 21.31
N GLU A 149 -21.89 0.22 21.08
CA GLU A 149 -22.21 -0.87 22.00
C GLU A 149 -21.03 -1.86 22.13
N GLU A 150 -20.80 -2.38 23.34
CA GLU A 150 -19.62 -3.18 23.65
C GLU A 150 -19.52 -4.49 22.85
N ASP A 151 -20.65 -5.16 22.65
CA ASP A 151 -20.81 -6.42 21.90
C ASP A 151 -20.70 -6.26 20.38
N CYS A 152 -20.69 -5.01 19.89
CA CYS A 152 -20.58 -4.73 18.45
C CYS A 152 -19.15 -4.96 17.96
N ILE A 153 -18.96 -5.70 16.88
CA ILE A 153 -17.68 -5.77 16.17
C ILE A 153 -17.42 -4.42 15.48
N VAL A 154 -16.22 -3.88 15.62
CA VAL A 154 -15.85 -2.60 15.00
C VAL A 154 -14.75 -2.81 13.96
N MET A 155 -15.07 -2.54 12.69
CA MET A 155 -14.10 -2.51 11.59
C MET A 155 -13.66 -1.07 11.32
N GLY A 156 -12.37 -0.84 11.13
CA GLY A 156 -11.83 0.47 10.75
C GLY A 156 -11.42 0.53 9.28
N PHE A 157 -11.53 1.71 8.66
CA PHE A 157 -10.94 2.07 7.38
C PHE A 157 -10.30 3.47 7.48
N PHE A 158 -8.96 3.54 7.45
CA PHE A 158 -8.20 4.76 7.74
C PHE A 158 -7.29 5.08 6.55
N ALA A 159 -7.73 6.00 5.68
CA ALA A 159 -6.99 6.39 4.49
C ALA A 159 -7.58 7.67 3.87
N ARG A 160 -6.84 8.30 2.95
CA ARG A 160 -7.45 9.22 1.98
C ARG A 160 -8.56 8.49 1.20
N LEU A 161 -9.72 9.10 1.02
CA LEU A 161 -10.86 8.46 0.37
C LEU A 161 -10.80 8.69 -1.15
N LEU A 162 -10.05 7.81 -1.81
CA LEU A 162 -9.90 7.73 -3.26
C LEU A 162 -10.08 6.26 -3.71
N PRO A 163 -10.46 5.99 -4.96
CA PRO A 163 -10.80 4.65 -5.42
C PRO A 163 -9.74 3.60 -5.08
N GLN A 164 -8.47 3.89 -5.35
CA GLN A 164 -7.33 2.99 -5.13
C GLN A 164 -7.07 2.63 -3.65
N LYS A 165 -7.73 3.30 -2.69
CA LYS A 165 -7.75 2.85 -1.28
C LYS A 165 -8.85 1.83 -0.98
N ASN A 166 -9.80 1.66 -1.89
CA ASN A 166 -10.87 0.67 -1.91
C ASN A 166 -11.85 0.76 -0.74
N LEU A 167 -12.29 1.97 -0.37
CA LEU A 167 -13.36 2.15 0.64
C LEU A 167 -14.63 1.36 0.27
N HIS A 168 -15.00 1.29 -1.00
CA HIS A 168 -16.16 0.51 -1.45
C HIS A 168 -16.04 -0.98 -1.07
N LYS A 169 -14.83 -1.58 -1.11
CA LYS A 169 -14.61 -2.96 -0.62
C LYS A 169 -14.85 -3.10 0.88
N ALA A 170 -14.51 -2.07 1.68
CA ALA A 170 -14.82 -2.07 3.12
C ALA A 170 -16.33 -2.00 3.37
N ILE A 171 -17.07 -1.24 2.56
CA ILE A 171 -18.54 -1.15 2.65
C ILE A 171 -19.19 -2.47 2.24
N ILE A 172 -18.73 -3.10 1.15
CA ILE A 172 -19.19 -4.43 0.70
C ILE A 172 -18.94 -5.48 1.79
N LEU A 173 -17.75 -5.50 2.40
CA LEU A 173 -17.44 -6.43 3.49
C LEU A 173 -18.33 -6.17 4.72
N CYS A 174 -18.56 -4.91 5.09
CA CYS A 174 -19.46 -4.53 6.18
C CYS A 174 -20.88 -5.06 5.93
N HIS A 175 -21.39 -4.88 4.69
CA HIS A 175 -22.68 -5.42 4.28
C HIS A 175 -22.73 -6.95 4.39
N ALA A 176 -21.73 -7.64 3.85
CA ALA A 176 -21.66 -9.10 3.87
C ALA A 176 -21.68 -9.65 5.32
N LEU A 177 -20.94 -9.04 6.23
CA LEU A 177 -20.92 -9.42 7.65
C LEU A 177 -22.27 -9.17 8.33
N ARG A 178 -22.93 -8.04 8.03
CA ARG A 178 -24.28 -7.77 8.52
C ARG A 178 -25.28 -8.83 8.06
N ILE A 179 -25.22 -9.24 6.78
CA ILE A 179 -26.10 -10.30 6.24
C ILE A 179 -25.84 -11.66 6.94
N LYS A 180 -24.61 -11.90 7.41
CA LYS A 180 -24.28 -13.07 8.26
C LYS A 180 -24.71 -12.92 9.73
N GLY A 181 -25.43 -11.85 10.09
CA GLY A 181 -25.93 -11.62 11.44
C GLY A 181 -24.91 -11.02 12.40
N ILE A 182 -23.74 -10.57 11.90
CA ILE A 182 -22.74 -9.91 12.75
C ILE A 182 -23.21 -8.49 13.06
N LYS A 183 -23.31 -8.15 14.35
CA LYS A 183 -23.53 -6.78 14.80
C LYS A 183 -22.24 -5.98 14.57
N ILE A 184 -22.19 -5.24 13.48
CA ILE A 184 -20.98 -4.54 13.02
C ILE A 184 -21.18 -3.02 12.90
N LYS A 185 -20.12 -2.27 13.22
CA LYS A 185 -19.93 -0.85 12.91
C LYS A 185 -18.68 -0.67 12.06
N LEU A 186 -18.72 0.26 11.11
CA LEU A 186 -17.57 0.68 10.30
C LEU A 186 -17.18 2.12 10.67
N ILE A 187 -15.96 2.29 11.17
CA ILE A 187 -15.35 3.60 11.39
C ILE A 187 -14.50 3.95 10.17
N ILE A 188 -14.80 5.09 9.55
CA ILE A 188 -14.06 5.66 8.42
C ILE A 188 -13.34 6.91 8.92
N VAL A 189 -12.03 6.98 8.72
CA VAL A 189 -11.24 8.20 8.98
C VAL A 189 -10.52 8.62 7.71
N GLY A 190 -10.83 9.81 7.23
CA GLY A 190 -10.15 10.40 6.08
C GLY A 190 -11.05 11.29 5.22
N ASP A 191 -10.40 12.07 4.36
CA ASP A 191 -11.07 13.00 3.46
C ASP A 191 -11.03 12.50 2.01
N TYR A 192 -12.09 12.83 1.26
CA TYR A 192 -12.14 12.57 -0.17
C TYR A 192 -11.06 13.36 -0.91
N TRP A 193 -10.36 12.67 -1.81
CA TRP A 193 -9.22 13.21 -2.53
C TRP A 193 -9.42 13.08 -4.04
N VAL A 194 -8.96 14.08 -4.79
CA VAL A 194 -9.22 14.21 -6.23
C VAL A 194 -8.00 13.91 -7.12
N ASP A 195 -6.78 13.95 -6.56
CA ASP A 195 -5.55 13.81 -7.35
C ASP A 195 -4.85 12.47 -7.07
N TYR A 196 -5.04 11.49 -7.95
CA TYR A 196 -4.27 10.24 -7.96
C TYR A 196 -3.75 9.91 -9.37
N PRO A 197 -2.48 9.52 -9.55
CA PRO A 197 -1.80 9.49 -10.85
C PRO A 197 -2.23 8.36 -11.80
N ILE A 198 -3.14 7.46 -11.39
CA ILE A 198 -3.53 6.28 -12.18
C ILE A 198 -5.03 6.12 -12.15
N LEU A 199 -5.63 6.00 -13.34
CA LEU A 199 -7.07 5.82 -13.56
C LEU A 199 -7.88 6.83 -12.74
N ASN A 200 -7.93 8.07 -13.25
CA ASN A 200 -8.75 9.10 -12.63
C ASN A 200 -10.24 8.80 -12.89
N TRP A 201 -10.84 8.01 -12.00
CA TRP A 201 -12.26 7.65 -12.01
C TRP A 201 -13.20 8.87 -12.05
N GLN A 202 -12.71 10.06 -11.70
CA GLN A 202 -13.49 11.30 -11.77
C GLN A 202 -13.80 11.76 -13.19
N GLN A 203 -13.22 11.14 -14.21
CA GLN A 203 -13.66 11.35 -15.60
C GLN A 203 -14.98 10.63 -15.92
N SER A 204 -15.53 9.85 -14.98
CA SER A 204 -16.90 9.33 -15.07
C SER A 204 -17.93 10.41 -14.69
N LYS A 205 -19.21 10.20 -15.06
CA LYS A 205 -20.31 11.12 -14.71
C LYS A 205 -20.58 11.21 -13.19
N THR A 206 -20.00 10.32 -12.39
CA THR A 206 -20.32 10.14 -10.96
C THR A 206 -19.05 10.23 -10.14
N SER A 207 -19.01 11.12 -9.14
CA SER A 207 -17.83 11.21 -8.27
C SER A 207 -17.69 9.96 -7.40
N TYR A 208 -16.47 9.65 -6.93
CA TYR A 208 -16.27 8.53 -6.00
C TYR A 208 -17.07 8.70 -4.70
N ARG A 209 -17.27 9.94 -4.26
CA ARG A 209 -18.12 10.26 -3.11
C ARG A 209 -19.57 9.83 -3.35
N ASP A 210 -20.11 10.15 -4.52
CA ASP A 210 -21.49 9.81 -4.86
C ASP A 210 -21.67 8.29 -4.96
N TYR A 211 -20.73 7.60 -5.61
CA TYR A 211 -20.71 6.13 -5.66
C TYR A 211 -20.74 5.50 -4.26
N ILE A 212 -19.91 6.02 -3.34
CA ILE A 212 -19.87 5.54 -1.95
C ILE A 212 -21.21 5.82 -1.23
N ASN A 213 -21.79 6.99 -1.41
CA ASN A 213 -23.07 7.35 -0.80
C ASN A 213 -24.21 6.46 -1.30
N ASP A 214 -24.24 6.16 -2.61
CA ASP A 214 -25.22 5.26 -3.21
C ASP A 214 -25.05 3.84 -2.65
N LEU A 215 -23.82 3.33 -2.59
CA LEU A 215 -23.54 2.01 -2.00
C LEU A 215 -24.00 1.89 -0.54
N ILE A 216 -23.76 2.93 0.27
CA ILE A 216 -24.21 2.98 1.68
C ILE A 216 -25.74 2.97 1.77
N LYS A 217 -26.42 3.68 0.86
CA LYS A 217 -27.88 3.73 0.78
C LYS A 217 -28.45 2.38 0.37
N ASP A 218 -27.92 1.78 -0.71
CA ASP A 218 -28.42 0.54 -1.29
C ASP A 218 -28.24 -0.65 -0.34
N TYR A 219 -27.13 -0.68 0.41
CA TYR A 219 -26.88 -1.69 1.44
C TYR A 219 -27.52 -1.39 2.80
N ALA A 220 -28.23 -0.26 2.92
CA ALA A 220 -28.88 0.22 4.14
C ALA A 220 -27.91 0.22 5.35
N LEU A 221 -26.75 0.86 5.19
CA LEU A 221 -25.66 0.90 6.19
C LEU A 221 -25.51 2.25 6.90
N ARG A 222 -26.44 3.20 6.71
CA ARG A 222 -26.35 4.56 7.28
C ARG A 222 -26.19 4.55 8.81
N ASP A 223 -26.91 3.68 9.51
CA ASP A 223 -26.84 3.52 10.97
C ASP A 223 -25.59 2.73 11.42
N ARG A 224 -24.78 2.19 10.49
CA ARG A 224 -23.61 1.36 10.77
C ARG A 224 -22.28 2.08 10.59
N ILE A 225 -22.28 3.27 10.00
CA ILE A 225 -21.06 3.98 9.60
C ILE A 225 -20.85 5.21 10.47
N LEU A 226 -19.64 5.36 11.00
CA LEU A 226 -19.14 6.60 11.61
C LEU A 226 -18.02 7.15 10.73
N HIS A 227 -18.17 8.36 10.20
CA HIS A 227 -17.16 8.99 9.34
C HIS A 227 -16.57 10.23 10.03
N PHE A 228 -15.24 10.24 10.18
CA PHE A 228 -14.46 11.36 10.71
C PHE A 228 -13.50 11.91 9.64
N GLN A 229 -13.25 13.22 9.69
CA GLN A 229 -12.27 13.89 8.84
C GLN A 229 -10.83 13.57 9.28
N SER A 230 -9.83 13.88 8.43
CA SER A 230 -8.44 13.46 8.68
C SER A 230 -7.67 14.29 9.73
N ASN A 231 -8.27 15.33 10.29
CA ASN A 231 -7.63 16.29 11.20
C ASN A 231 -7.73 15.89 12.69
N LEU A 232 -7.88 14.60 12.98
CA LEU A 232 -7.91 14.09 14.35
C LEU A 232 -6.55 14.29 15.05
N THR A 233 -6.60 14.62 16.33
CA THR A 233 -5.45 14.61 17.24
C THR A 233 -4.98 13.18 17.53
N ASP A 234 -3.76 13.02 18.05
CA ASP A 234 -3.24 11.69 18.40
C ASP A 234 -4.08 11.01 19.50
N SER A 235 -4.69 11.76 20.42
CA SER A 235 -5.63 11.22 21.42
C SER A 235 -6.93 10.73 20.77
N GLU A 236 -7.52 11.50 19.85
CA GLU A 236 -8.71 11.08 19.11
C GLU A 236 -8.43 9.88 18.19
N LEU A 237 -7.26 9.84 17.54
CA LEU A 237 -6.80 8.69 16.78
C LEU A 237 -6.62 7.45 17.67
N SER A 238 -6.08 7.62 18.88
CA SER A 238 -5.93 6.53 19.84
C SER A 238 -7.28 5.96 20.26
N VAL A 239 -8.29 6.82 20.48
CA VAL A 239 -9.67 6.38 20.73
C VAL A 239 -10.24 5.65 19.52
N ALA A 240 -10.09 6.20 18.32
CA ALA A 240 -10.65 5.64 17.10
C ALA A 240 -10.03 4.26 16.76
N TYR A 241 -8.70 4.15 16.77
CA TYR A 241 -8.00 2.88 16.55
C TYR A 241 -8.23 1.89 17.70
N GLY A 242 -8.22 2.36 18.95
CA GLY A 242 -8.39 1.54 20.15
C GLY A 242 -9.81 0.98 20.33
N ALA A 243 -10.81 1.53 19.64
CA ALA A 243 -12.16 0.97 19.57
C ALA A 243 -12.29 -0.22 18.62
N LEU A 244 -11.37 -0.34 17.65
CA LEU A 244 -11.46 -1.32 16.57
C LEU A 244 -11.24 -2.75 17.05
N ASP A 245 -11.97 -3.68 16.45
CA ASP A 245 -11.67 -5.11 16.50
C ASP A 245 -10.64 -5.52 15.45
N PHE A 246 -10.66 -4.86 14.29
CA PHE A 246 -9.60 -4.94 13.29
C PHE A 246 -9.64 -3.71 12.37
N LEU A 247 -8.49 -3.36 11.81
CA LEU A 247 -8.38 -2.43 10.68
C LEU A 247 -8.47 -3.23 9.37
N TYR A 248 -9.32 -2.81 8.44
CA TYR A 248 -9.35 -3.33 7.08
C TYR A 248 -8.69 -2.34 6.12
N HIS A 249 -7.57 -2.74 5.52
CA HIS A 249 -6.74 -1.88 4.68
C HIS A 249 -6.53 -2.49 3.27
N PRO A 250 -7.58 -2.56 2.43
CA PRO A 250 -7.57 -3.22 1.12
C PRO A 250 -6.98 -2.35 -0.01
N THR A 251 -5.96 -1.54 0.29
CA THR A 251 -5.42 -0.57 -0.67
C THR A 251 -4.71 -1.25 -1.86
N HIS A 252 -4.93 -0.69 -3.04
CA HIS A 252 -4.19 -0.95 -4.28
C HIS A 252 -3.35 0.27 -4.71
N SER A 253 -3.30 1.32 -3.89
CA SER A 253 -2.53 2.52 -4.18
C SER A 253 -1.04 2.21 -4.34
N LEU A 254 -0.47 2.58 -5.48
CA LEU A 254 0.97 2.48 -5.79
C LEU A 254 1.88 3.27 -4.83
N GLY A 255 1.31 4.19 -4.05
CA GLY A 255 2.02 4.96 -3.04
C GLY A 255 2.03 4.32 -1.64
N GLU A 256 1.68 3.05 -1.52
CA GLU A 256 1.60 2.36 -0.23
C GLU A 256 2.91 1.63 0.14
N ASN A 257 3.92 2.42 0.45
CA ASN A 257 5.30 1.97 0.59
C ASN A 257 5.74 1.73 2.04
N PHE A 258 4.87 2.01 3.01
CA PHE A 258 5.17 1.82 4.43
C PHE A 258 3.98 1.24 5.20
N GLY A 259 2.77 1.79 5.01
CA GLY A 259 1.60 1.39 5.79
C GLY A 259 1.54 2.07 7.15
N TYR A 260 1.49 3.42 7.19
CA TYR A 260 1.33 4.17 8.43
C TYR A 260 0.10 3.74 9.23
N ALA A 261 -1.07 3.66 8.59
CA ALA A 261 -2.30 3.29 9.27
C ALA A 261 -2.23 1.90 9.95
N PRO A 262 -1.73 0.83 9.28
CA PRO A 262 -1.44 -0.43 9.96
C PRO A 262 -0.52 -0.32 11.18
N VAL A 263 0.55 0.49 11.12
CA VAL A 263 1.49 0.66 12.24
C VAL A 263 0.88 1.47 13.38
N GLU A 264 0.09 2.50 13.08
CA GLU A 264 -0.66 3.30 14.06
C GLU A 264 -1.73 2.43 14.76
N ALA A 265 -2.49 1.65 14.00
CA ALA A 265 -3.43 0.66 14.54
C ALA A 265 -2.73 -0.36 15.44
N MET A 266 -1.58 -0.86 14.99
CA MET A 266 -0.76 -1.80 15.74
C MET A 266 -0.28 -1.23 17.08
N LYS A 267 0.12 0.04 17.13
CA LYS A 267 0.49 0.73 18.38
C LYS A 267 -0.68 0.80 19.37
N CYS A 268 -1.92 0.91 18.86
CA CYS A 268 -3.15 0.85 19.65
C CYS A 268 -3.61 -0.61 19.96
N GLY A 269 -2.83 -1.62 19.56
CA GLY A 269 -3.17 -3.02 19.74
C GLY A 269 -4.30 -3.51 18.83
N THR A 270 -4.49 -2.90 17.68
CA THR A 270 -5.49 -3.30 16.69
C THR A 270 -4.82 -4.11 15.57
N PRO A 271 -5.26 -5.36 15.32
CA PRO A 271 -4.77 -6.15 14.20
C PRO A 271 -5.27 -5.60 12.86
N THR A 272 -4.51 -5.84 11.80
CA THR A 272 -4.86 -5.35 10.45
C THR A 272 -5.06 -6.50 9.47
N LEU A 273 -6.19 -6.51 8.76
CA LEU A 273 -6.37 -7.27 7.52
C LEU A 273 -6.03 -6.34 6.37
N GLY A 274 -4.84 -6.49 5.81
CA GLY A 274 -4.34 -5.65 4.74
C GLY A 274 -4.02 -6.46 3.50
N ASN A 275 -4.05 -5.82 2.34
CA ASN A 275 -3.53 -6.45 1.13
C ASN A 275 -2.04 -6.81 1.27
N ALA A 276 -1.65 -7.97 0.76
CA ALA A 276 -0.28 -8.45 0.64
C ALA A 276 0.47 -7.66 -0.44
N TYR A 277 0.66 -6.37 -0.19
CA TYR A 277 1.03 -5.38 -1.19
C TYR A 277 2.00 -4.34 -0.62
N GLY A 278 3.09 -4.05 -1.34
CA GLY A 278 4.04 -2.99 -0.96
C GLY A 278 4.51 -3.07 0.49
N GLY A 279 4.44 -1.95 1.22
CA GLY A 279 4.87 -1.86 2.62
C GLY A 279 3.99 -2.59 3.63
N LEU A 280 2.78 -3.01 3.26
CA LEU A 280 1.91 -3.80 4.15
C LEU A 280 2.55 -5.16 4.47
N LYS A 281 3.28 -5.74 3.51
CA LYS A 281 4.02 -7.00 3.70
C LYS A 281 5.16 -6.89 4.71
N ASP A 282 5.63 -5.67 4.97
CA ASP A 282 6.67 -5.41 5.96
C ASP A 282 6.09 -5.03 7.32
N SER A 283 4.96 -4.32 7.36
CA SER A 283 4.29 -3.95 8.61
C SER A 283 3.55 -5.11 9.24
N ILE A 284 2.76 -5.87 8.48
CA ILE A 284 1.90 -6.92 9.01
C ILE A 284 2.61 -8.28 8.93
N ILE A 285 2.61 -9.02 10.03
CA ILE A 285 2.99 -10.44 10.06
C ILE A 285 1.70 -11.26 10.02
N SER A 286 1.44 -11.91 8.88
CA SER A 286 0.22 -12.69 8.66
C SER A 286 0.14 -13.84 9.67
N GLY A 287 -1.00 -13.97 10.36
CA GLY A 287 -1.21 -14.95 11.43
C GLY A 287 -0.69 -14.53 12.82
N GLU A 288 -0.05 -13.35 12.95
CA GLU A 288 0.46 -12.86 14.24
C GLU A 288 -0.07 -11.47 14.60
N THR A 289 0.01 -10.51 13.68
CA THR A 289 -0.45 -9.12 13.90
C THR A 289 -1.62 -8.74 13.00
N GLY A 290 -2.21 -9.71 12.32
CA GLY A 290 -3.19 -9.49 11.27
C GLY A 290 -3.11 -10.55 10.18
N TYR A 291 -3.69 -10.25 9.02
CA TYR A 291 -3.58 -11.11 7.83
C TYR A 291 -3.23 -10.29 6.59
N LEU A 292 -2.46 -10.92 5.70
CA LEU A 292 -2.07 -10.39 4.41
C LEU A 292 -2.90 -11.05 3.30
N ILE A 293 -3.84 -10.31 2.72
CA ILE A 293 -4.73 -10.77 1.64
C ILE A 293 -3.93 -10.89 0.35
N PRO A 294 -3.78 -12.09 -0.24
CA PRO A 294 -3.00 -12.28 -1.46
C PRO A 294 -3.40 -11.29 -2.56
N THR A 295 -2.40 -10.73 -3.23
CA THR A 295 -2.57 -9.83 -4.39
C THR A 295 -1.69 -10.22 -5.56
N TRP A 296 -2.15 -9.90 -6.77
CA TRP A 296 -1.45 -10.14 -8.04
C TRP A 296 -1.81 -9.08 -9.08
N THR A 297 -0.98 -8.94 -10.10
CA THR A 297 -1.25 -8.06 -11.24
C THR A 297 -1.95 -8.82 -12.37
N THR A 298 -2.82 -8.12 -13.09
CA THR A 298 -3.51 -8.59 -14.29
C THR A 298 -3.31 -7.56 -15.41
N ASP A 299 -3.79 -7.86 -16.61
CA ASP A 299 -3.83 -6.93 -17.74
C ASP A 299 -4.67 -5.69 -17.43
N SER A 300 -5.52 -5.76 -16.40
CA SER A 300 -6.47 -4.72 -16.04
C SER A 300 -6.41 -4.31 -14.56
N GLY A 301 -5.19 -4.26 -14.03
CA GLY A 301 -4.92 -3.72 -12.71
C GLY A 301 -4.52 -4.75 -11.69
N ILE A 302 -4.78 -4.45 -10.42
CA ILE A 302 -4.44 -5.30 -9.28
C ILE A 302 -5.68 -6.04 -8.83
N ARG A 303 -5.53 -7.31 -8.47
CA ARG A 303 -6.57 -8.13 -7.84
C ARG A 303 -6.12 -8.62 -6.48
N SER A 304 -7.12 -8.93 -5.66
CA SER A 304 -6.96 -9.44 -4.30
C SER A 304 -7.85 -10.66 -4.09
N ASP A 305 -7.45 -11.55 -3.20
CA ASP A 305 -8.25 -12.70 -2.80
C ASP A 305 -9.37 -12.28 -1.81
N ASP A 306 -10.49 -11.83 -2.37
CA ASP A 306 -11.65 -11.39 -1.60
C ASP A 306 -12.27 -12.53 -0.74
N ASN A 307 -12.10 -13.80 -1.13
CA ASN A 307 -12.57 -14.94 -0.33
C ASN A 307 -11.70 -15.16 0.92
N ALA A 308 -10.39 -15.02 0.81
CA ALA A 308 -9.48 -15.05 1.97
C ALA A 308 -9.79 -13.89 2.92
N ALA A 309 -9.99 -12.68 2.39
CA ALA A 309 -10.38 -11.51 3.17
C ALA A 309 -11.66 -11.76 3.99
N PHE A 310 -12.71 -12.29 3.33
CA PHE A 310 -13.97 -12.62 4.01
C PHE A 310 -13.80 -13.72 5.06
N THR A 311 -13.10 -14.81 4.71
CA THR A 311 -12.87 -15.95 5.61
C THR A 311 -12.17 -15.51 6.89
N TRP A 312 -11.05 -14.81 6.78
CA TRP A 312 -10.29 -14.36 7.94
C TRP A 312 -11.03 -13.31 8.77
N THR A 313 -11.87 -12.50 8.14
CA THR A 313 -12.72 -11.56 8.87
C THR A 313 -13.77 -12.30 9.71
N MET A 314 -14.36 -13.38 9.19
CA MET A 314 -15.28 -14.23 9.94
C MET A 314 -14.58 -14.90 11.13
N ASP A 315 -13.36 -15.41 10.94
CA ASP A 315 -12.55 -15.97 12.04
C ASP A 315 -12.30 -14.92 13.13
N PHE A 316 -11.95 -13.70 12.72
CA PHE A 316 -11.79 -12.57 13.64
C PHE A 316 -13.07 -12.21 14.36
N CYS A 317 -14.23 -12.22 13.71
CA CYS A 317 -15.50 -11.92 14.36
C CYS A 317 -15.86 -13.00 15.39
N ALA A 318 -15.62 -14.27 15.06
CA ALA A 318 -15.98 -15.42 15.88
C ALA A 318 -15.08 -15.63 17.11
N SER A 319 -13.81 -15.20 17.08
CA SER A 319 -12.83 -15.53 18.14
C SER A 319 -12.29 -14.29 18.88
N PRO A 320 -12.82 -13.97 20.07
CA PRO A 320 -12.24 -12.95 20.96
C PRO A 320 -10.79 -13.27 21.36
N GLN A 321 -10.46 -14.54 21.58
CA GLN A 321 -9.11 -14.98 21.96
C GLN A 321 -8.09 -14.72 20.85
N LEU A 322 -8.48 -14.93 19.59
CA LEU A 322 -7.64 -14.57 18.43
C LEU A 322 -7.37 -13.07 18.40
N ARG A 323 -8.41 -12.24 18.58
CA ARG A 323 -8.29 -10.77 18.64
C ARG A 323 -7.36 -10.32 19.76
N GLU A 324 -7.48 -10.91 20.95
CA GLU A 324 -6.62 -10.58 22.08
C GLU A 324 -5.16 -10.99 21.84
N THR A 325 -4.93 -12.19 21.30
CA THR A 325 -3.58 -12.69 20.98
C THR A 325 -2.89 -11.76 19.98
N PHE A 326 -3.58 -11.40 18.91
CA PHE A 326 -3.00 -10.51 17.90
C PHE A 326 -2.81 -9.10 18.45
N SER A 327 -3.72 -8.61 19.30
CA SER A 327 -3.57 -7.31 19.96
C SER A 327 -2.25 -7.20 20.75
N LYS A 328 -1.90 -8.27 21.48
CA LYS A 328 -0.62 -8.34 22.23
C LYS A 328 0.58 -8.32 21.28
N GLN A 329 0.55 -9.13 20.22
CA GLN A 329 1.64 -9.19 19.23
C GLN A 329 1.80 -7.87 18.47
N CYS A 330 0.70 -7.19 18.16
CA CYS A 330 0.72 -5.85 17.59
C CYS A 330 1.53 -4.90 18.47
N LYS A 331 1.19 -4.77 19.76
CA LYS A 331 1.89 -3.85 20.67
C LYS A 331 3.39 -4.16 20.77
N ILE A 332 3.75 -5.45 20.89
CA ILE A 332 5.15 -5.90 20.95
C ILE A 332 5.91 -5.48 19.68
N ARG A 333 5.30 -5.71 18.51
CA ARG A 333 5.90 -5.38 17.21
C ARG A 333 6.03 -3.87 16.99
N ALA A 334 4.99 -3.10 17.35
CA ALA A 334 5.01 -1.64 17.28
C ALA A 334 6.19 -1.07 18.08
N GLU A 335 6.38 -1.57 19.30
CA GLU A 335 7.43 -1.10 20.20
C GLU A 335 8.84 -1.48 19.73
N THR A 336 9.00 -2.72 19.26
CA THR A 336 10.33 -3.24 18.85
C THR A 336 10.81 -2.69 17.51
N HIS A 337 9.90 -2.43 16.56
CA HIS A 337 10.27 -2.11 15.18
C HIS A 337 9.87 -0.71 14.70
N TYR A 338 8.89 -0.06 15.34
CA TYR A 338 8.31 1.20 14.88
C TYR A 338 8.31 2.31 15.94
N SER A 339 9.14 2.17 16.97
CA SER A 339 9.44 3.24 17.94
C SER A 339 10.48 4.23 17.40
N ASN A 340 10.51 5.43 17.98
CA ASN A 340 11.54 6.43 17.67
C ASN A 340 12.95 5.88 17.91
N ASP A 341 13.14 5.11 18.99
CA ASP A 341 14.42 4.48 19.31
C ASP A 341 14.84 3.46 18.26
N ALA A 342 13.92 2.60 17.81
CA ALA A 342 14.20 1.64 16.74
C ALA A 342 14.62 2.34 15.45
N PHE A 343 13.88 3.38 15.06
CA PHE A 343 14.20 4.23 13.92
C PHE A 343 15.58 4.90 14.06
N ALA A 344 15.85 5.54 15.19
CA ALA A 344 17.11 6.26 15.43
C ALA A 344 18.32 5.32 15.41
N ARG A 345 18.21 4.15 16.04
CA ARG A 345 19.25 3.10 16.00
C ARG A 345 19.55 2.67 14.56
N GLN A 346 18.51 2.44 13.75
CA GLN A 346 18.68 1.97 12.38
C GLN A 346 19.22 3.06 11.46
N LEU A 347 18.71 4.30 11.56
CA LEU A 347 19.22 5.44 10.81
C LEU A 347 20.70 5.70 11.13
N ARG A 348 21.10 5.63 12.41
CA ARG A 348 22.51 5.78 12.81
C ARG A 348 23.39 4.69 12.20
N LYS A 349 22.93 3.44 12.14
CA LYS A 349 23.65 2.35 11.49
C LYS A 349 23.86 2.63 9.99
N ILE A 350 22.82 3.10 9.30
CA ILE A 350 22.87 3.46 7.88
C ILE A 350 23.87 4.61 7.65
N VAL A 351 23.74 5.69 8.41
CA VAL A 351 24.64 6.85 8.32
C VAL A 351 26.09 6.45 8.62
N GLY A 352 26.30 5.62 9.64
CA GLY A 352 27.63 5.09 9.98
C GLY A 352 28.24 4.27 8.84
N SER A 353 27.46 3.40 8.17
CA SER A 353 27.95 2.66 7.01
C SER A 353 28.33 3.58 5.86
N MET A 354 27.55 4.63 5.60
CA MET A 354 27.84 5.56 4.50
C MET A 354 29.07 6.44 4.78
N LEU A 355 29.25 6.88 6.03
CA LEU A 355 30.42 7.67 6.44
C LEU A 355 31.73 6.88 6.38
N GLY A 356 31.65 5.55 6.40
CA GLY A 356 32.79 4.64 6.30
C GLY A 356 33.20 4.29 4.87
N ILE A 357 32.47 4.75 3.86
CA ILE A 357 32.81 4.48 2.44
C ILE A 357 34.09 5.22 2.07
N THR A 358 35.02 4.49 1.46
CA THR A 358 36.31 4.99 0.96
C THR A 358 36.61 4.36 -0.40
N GLY A 359 37.55 4.93 -1.15
CA GLY A 359 37.98 4.42 -2.46
C GLY A 359 37.44 5.24 -3.63
N ASP A 360 37.65 4.74 -4.84
CA ASP A 360 37.25 5.43 -6.07
C ASP A 360 35.74 5.34 -6.32
N LYS A 361 35.23 6.30 -7.10
CA LYS A 361 33.81 6.41 -7.43
C LYS A 361 33.55 5.80 -8.80
N GLU A 362 32.98 4.61 -8.81
CA GLU A 362 32.48 3.98 -10.03
C GLU A 362 31.09 4.49 -10.41
N PRO A 363 30.80 4.81 -11.69
CA PRO A 363 29.47 5.17 -12.17
C PRO A 363 28.42 4.05 -11.97
N ILE A 364 27.16 4.42 -11.78
CA ILE A 364 26.05 3.45 -11.70
C ILE A 364 25.40 3.25 -13.09
N GLU A 365 25.16 1.98 -13.44
CA GLU A 365 24.36 1.60 -14.60
C GLU A 365 22.95 1.20 -14.19
N ALA A 366 21.95 1.76 -14.89
CA ALA A 366 20.60 1.22 -14.87
C ALA A 366 20.42 0.11 -15.91
N SER A 367 19.53 -0.82 -15.60
CA SER A 367 18.93 -1.74 -16.55
C SER A 367 17.50 -1.97 -16.15
N ILE A 368 16.59 -1.77 -17.08
CA ILE A 368 15.36 -2.54 -17.11
C ILE A 368 15.24 -2.99 -18.56
N LYS A 369 15.43 -4.30 -18.81
CA LYS A 369 14.93 -4.90 -20.07
C LYS A 369 13.44 -4.52 -20.15
N PRO A 370 12.96 -4.01 -21.30
CA PRO A 370 11.68 -3.30 -21.35
C PRO A 370 10.59 -4.16 -20.75
N PHE A 371 9.82 -3.59 -19.82
CA PHE A 371 8.52 -4.16 -19.47
C PHE A 371 7.73 -4.36 -20.75
N LYS A 372 7.04 -5.49 -20.87
CA LYS A 372 6.25 -5.82 -22.06
C LYS A 372 5.28 -4.66 -22.33
N GLU A 373 5.44 -3.99 -23.47
CA GLU A 373 4.44 -3.02 -23.94
C GLU A 373 3.20 -3.81 -24.37
N TYR A 374 2.04 -3.45 -23.83
CA TYR A 374 0.77 -4.09 -24.15
C TYR A 374 0.10 -3.29 -25.26
N SER A 375 -0.41 -3.99 -26.28
CA SER A 375 -0.95 -3.37 -27.49
C SER A 375 -2.43 -2.97 -27.40
N HIS A 376 -3.14 -3.39 -26.35
CA HIS A 376 -4.58 -3.13 -26.16
C HIS A 376 -4.89 -2.95 -24.67
N ASP A 377 -5.60 -1.89 -24.31
CA ASP A 377 -5.94 -1.58 -22.92
C ASP A 377 -7.38 -2.03 -22.58
N LEU A 378 -7.50 -2.91 -21.59
CA LEU A 378 -8.77 -3.30 -20.95
C LEU A 378 -9.29 -2.22 -19.99
N LEU A 379 -8.41 -1.26 -19.68
CA LEU A 379 -8.65 -0.12 -18.80
C LEU A 379 -8.87 1.13 -19.64
N PRO A 380 -9.54 2.17 -19.10
CA PRO A 380 -9.58 3.47 -19.73
C PRO A 380 -8.18 4.05 -19.97
N ASP A 381 -8.04 4.84 -21.05
CA ASP A 381 -6.81 5.56 -21.36
C ASP A 381 -6.37 6.43 -20.18
N ALA A 382 -5.12 6.27 -19.76
CA ALA A 382 -4.50 7.05 -18.71
C ALA A 382 -3.04 7.36 -19.07
N THR A 383 -2.54 8.49 -18.59
CA THR A 383 -1.15 8.91 -18.80
C THR A 383 -0.48 9.18 -17.46
N PRO A 384 0.51 8.36 -17.04
CA PRO A 384 0.96 7.12 -17.67
C PRO A 384 -0.07 5.99 -17.57
N SER A 385 -0.05 5.06 -18.53
CA SER A 385 -0.98 3.93 -18.62
C SER A 385 -0.69 2.84 -17.58
N TRP A 386 -1.56 1.85 -17.43
CA TRP A 386 -1.30 0.73 -16.50
C TRP A 386 -0.05 -0.07 -16.90
N SER A 387 0.20 -0.27 -18.19
CA SER A 387 1.40 -0.95 -18.69
C SER A 387 2.71 -0.27 -18.25
N TYR A 388 2.69 1.05 -18.04
CA TYR A 388 3.81 1.79 -17.48
C TYR A 388 4.17 1.31 -16.06
N TYR A 389 3.19 0.96 -15.23
CA TYR A 389 3.40 0.62 -13.83
C TYR A 389 3.44 -0.89 -13.56
N ARG A 390 2.66 -1.68 -14.31
CA ARG A 390 2.39 -3.10 -14.03
C ARG A 390 3.63 -3.90 -13.68
N GLY A 391 4.69 -3.80 -14.49
CA GLY A 391 5.88 -4.62 -14.29
C GLY A 391 6.65 -4.30 -13.01
N VAL A 392 6.63 -3.05 -12.55
CA VAL A 392 7.22 -2.65 -11.27
C VAL A 392 6.29 -3.02 -10.11
N VAL A 393 4.98 -2.86 -10.31
CA VAL A 393 3.94 -3.19 -9.33
C VAL A 393 3.85 -4.69 -9.06
N ASP A 394 4.22 -5.54 -10.01
CA ASP A 394 4.29 -6.99 -9.80
C ASP A 394 5.24 -7.36 -8.64
N LEU A 395 6.33 -6.59 -8.46
CA LEU A 395 7.25 -6.76 -7.33
C LEU A 395 6.64 -6.37 -5.98
N TYR A 396 5.57 -5.57 -6.00
CA TYR A 396 4.77 -5.18 -4.82
C TYR A 396 3.71 -6.21 -4.48
N CYS A 397 3.13 -6.87 -5.47
CA CYS A 397 2.16 -7.95 -5.26
C CYS A 397 2.77 -9.14 -4.50
N SER A 398 1.90 -10.02 -4.02
CA SER A 398 2.31 -11.20 -3.25
C SER A 398 2.84 -12.32 -4.13
N HIS A 399 2.27 -12.47 -5.32
CA HIS A 399 2.63 -13.48 -6.30
C HIS A 399 2.29 -12.99 -7.72
N SER A 400 2.83 -13.69 -8.71
CA SER A 400 2.50 -13.52 -10.12
C SER A 400 1.58 -14.64 -10.58
N LEU A 401 0.67 -14.35 -11.52
CA LEU A 401 -0.13 -15.39 -12.18
C LEU A 401 0.72 -16.40 -12.94
N ALA A 402 1.93 -16.01 -13.38
CA ALA A 402 2.87 -16.93 -14.04
C ALA A 402 3.34 -18.07 -13.14
N ASP A 403 3.38 -17.83 -11.82
CA ASP A 403 3.79 -18.82 -10.81
C ASP A 403 2.59 -19.54 -10.17
N PHE A 404 1.36 -19.12 -10.50
CA PHE A 404 0.14 -19.67 -9.92
C PHE A 404 -0.20 -21.04 -10.52
N LYS A 405 -0.71 -21.97 -9.69
CA LYS A 405 -1.10 -23.31 -10.13
C LYS A 405 -2.58 -23.55 -9.87
N LEU A 406 -3.36 -23.69 -10.94
CA LEU A 406 -4.76 -24.10 -10.86
C LEU A 406 -4.87 -25.53 -10.33
N SER A 407 -5.47 -25.68 -9.15
CA SER A 407 -5.86 -26.95 -8.54
C SER A 407 -7.39 -27.09 -8.54
N GLU A 408 -7.89 -28.31 -8.40
CA GLU A 408 -9.33 -28.60 -8.30
C GLU A 408 -10.01 -27.88 -7.12
N THR A 409 -9.25 -27.65 -6.04
CA THR A 409 -9.68 -26.91 -4.85
C THR A 409 -9.63 -25.39 -5.01
N CYS A 410 -9.04 -24.88 -6.10
CA CYS A 410 -9.00 -23.45 -6.37
C CYS A 410 -10.42 -22.93 -6.53
N LYS A 411 -10.75 -21.84 -5.84
CA LYS A 411 -12.02 -21.14 -6.03
C LYS A 411 -11.87 -20.02 -7.03
N LEU A 412 -12.87 -19.84 -7.88
CA LEU A 412 -12.93 -18.83 -8.93
C LEU A 412 -14.18 -17.97 -8.73
N ARG A 413 -14.07 -16.69 -9.04
CA ARG A 413 -15.20 -15.75 -9.00
C ARG A 413 -15.00 -14.64 -10.02
N ALA A 414 -16.08 -14.15 -10.61
CA ALA A 414 -16.16 -12.87 -11.29
C ALA A 414 -15.65 -11.73 -10.38
N PHE A 415 -14.75 -10.90 -10.91
CA PHE A 415 -14.14 -9.78 -10.16
C PHE A 415 -15.18 -8.78 -9.66
N SER A 416 -16.14 -8.45 -10.52
CA SER A 416 -17.24 -7.53 -10.24
C SER A 416 -18.51 -8.05 -10.90
N GLU A 417 -19.63 -7.36 -10.65
CA GLU A 417 -20.78 -7.48 -11.54
C GLU A 417 -20.45 -6.88 -12.90
N PHE A 418 -21.11 -7.39 -13.94
CA PHE A 418 -20.85 -7.00 -15.32
C PHE A 418 -22.15 -6.72 -16.08
N GLU A 419 -22.19 -5.59 -16.81
CA GLU A 419 -23.24 -5.30 -17.77
C GLU A 419 -22.90 -5.90 -19.14
N LYS A 420 -23.87 -6.54 -19.80
CA LYS A 420 -23.76 -7.02 -21.18
C LYS A 420 -24.43 -6.05 -22.14
N ARG A 421 -23.69 -5.56 -23.14
CA ARG A 421 -24.23 -4.79 -24.27
C ARG A 421 -23.58 -5.24 -25.57
N ASP A 422 -24.36 -5.78 -26.52
CA ASP A 422 -23.93 -6.05 -27.90
C ASP A 422 -22.54 -6.68 -28.04
N THR A 423 -22.28 -7.78 -27.30
CA THR A 423 -21.02 -8.55 -27.15
C THR A 423 -19.92 -7.95 -26.25
N GLN A 424 -20.06 -6.69 -25.82
CA GLN A 424 -19.16 -6.08 -24.85
C GLN A 424 -19.65 -6.30 -23.41
N VAL A 425 -18.67 -6.49 -22.54
CA VAL A 425 -18.84 -6.67 -21.10
C VAL A 425 -18.14 -5.50 -20.40
N LYS A 426 -18.85 -4.86 -19.47
CA LYS A 426 -18.32 -3.73 -18.70
C LYS A 426 -18.39 -4.01 -17.20
N ALA A 427 -17.27 -3.82 -16.51
CA ALA A 427 -17.19 -3.79 -15.05
C ALA A 427 -17.13 -2.34 -14.56
N GLU A 428 -18.04 -1.98 -13.66
CA GLU A 428 -18.09 -0.64 -13.04
C GLU A 428 -17.39 -0.65 -11.66
N ASP A 429 -16.17 -1.19 -11.59
CA ASP A 429 -15.34 -1.08 -10.39
C ASP A 429 -14.65 0.29 -10.35
N PRO A 430 -14.78 1.08 -9.26
CA PRO A 430 -14.20 2.42 -9.22
C PRO A 430 -12.68 2.49 -9.31
N THR A 431 -11.98 1.41 -8.93
CA THR A 431 -10.53 1.34 -8.92
C THR A 431 -9.98 0.78 -10.22
N TRP A 432 -10.60 -0.28 -10.72
CA TRP A 432 -10.16 -1.05 -11.87
C TRP A 432 -11.32 -1.30 -12.84
N PRO A 433 -11.84 -0.25 -13.50
CA PRO A 433 -12.94 -0.40 -14.44
C PRO A 433 -12.51 -1.09 -15.71
N LEU A 434 -13.36 -1.96 -16.22
CA LEU A 434 -13.03 -2.84 -17.34
C LEU A 434 -14.01 -2.63 -18.48
N LYS A 435 -13.48 -2.63 -19.70
CA LYS A 435 -14.28 -2.74 -20.91
C LYS A 435 -13.60 -3.69 -21.88
N PHE A 436 -14.28 -4.77 -22.24
CA PHE A 436 -13.71 -5.83 -23.07
C PHE A 436 -14.81 -6.65 -23.75
N THR A 437 -14.42 -7.38 -24.79
CA THR A 437 -15.32 -8.30 -25.52
C THR A 437 -15.02 -9.71 -25.07
N LEU A 438 -16.06 -10.47 -24.70
CA LEU A 438 -15.94 -11.88 -24.40
C LEU A 438 -16.43 -12.74 -25.55
N SER A 439 -15.75 -13.87 -25.77
CA SER A 439 -16.33 -14.97 -26.52
C SER A 439 -17.59 -15.49 -25.80
N LYS A 440 -18.43 -16.22 -26.53
CA LYS A 440 -19.63 -16.83 -25.93
C LYS A 440 -19.27 -17.78 -24.78
N GLU A 441 -18.20 -18.55 -24.95
CA GLU A 441 -17.72 -19.54 -23.97
C GLU A 441 -17.15 -18.86 -22.72
N GLU A 442 -16.34 -17.81 -22.89
CA GLU A 442 -15.81 -17.00 -21.80
C GLU A 442 -16.94 -16.37 -20.96
N TYR A 443 -17.97 -15.84 -21.63
CA TYR A 443 -19.12 -15.26 -20.95
C TYR A 443 -19.90 -16.29 -20.13
N LEU A 444 -20.17 -17.48 -20.70
CA LEU A 444 -20.87 -18.55 -19.99
C LEU A 444 -20.08 -19.03 -18.77
N LEU A 445 -18.76 -19.18 -18.89
CA LEU A 445 -17.90 -19.54 -17.75
C LEU A 445 -17.96 -18.46 -16.66
N LEU A 446 -17.85 -17.18 -17.05
CA LEU A 446 -17.89 -16.07 -16.11
C LEU A 446 -19.23 -15.97 -15.36
N GLN A 447 -20.36 -16.25 -16.03
CA GLN A 447 -21.69 -16.29 -15.40
C GLN A 447 -21.79 -17.38 -14.32
N ASN A 448 -21.17 -18.55 -14.55
CA ASN A 448 -21.12 -19.62 -13.57
C ASN A 448 -20.21 -19.29 -12.36
N CYS A 449 -19.45 -18.19 -12.43
CA CYS A 449 -18.55 -17.72 -11.39
C CYS A 449 -19.06 -16.46 -10.67
N SER A 450 -20.37 -16.16 -10.68
CA SER A 450 -20.91 -14.97 -9.98
C SER A 450 -20.58 -14.96 -8.48
N GLU A 451 -20.55 -16.15 -7.87
CA GLU A 451 -20.06 -16.42 -6.53
C GLU A 451 -18.81 -17.30 -6.58
N PHE A 452 -18.07 -17.40 -5.45
CA PHE A 452 -16.90 -18.26 -5.38
C PHE A 452 -17.29 -19.74 -5.56
N ILE A 453 -16.81 -20.35 -6.64
CA ILE A 453 -17.01 -21.76 -6.98
C ILE A 453 -15.66 -22.47 -7.14
N THR A 454 -15.54 -23.70 -6.63
CA THR A 454 -14.33 -24.51 -6.84
C THR A 454 -14.20 -24.94 -8.30
N LEU A 455 -12.98 -25.07 -8.81
CA LEU A 455 -12.73 -25.54 -10.17
C LEU A 455 -13.37 -26.92 -10.44
N ASP A 456 -13.36 -27.81 -9.46
CA ASP A 456 -14.06 -29.10 -9.50
C ASP A 456 -15.57 -28.93 -9.73
N ALA A 457 -16.27 -28.23 -8.82
CA ALA A 457 -17.69 -27.92 -9.00
C ALA A 457 -18.02 -27.19 -10.31
N LEU A 458 -17.16 -26.27 -10.76
CA LEU A 458 -17.32 -25.57 -12.04
C LEU A 458 -17.31 -26.56 -13.22
N SER A 459 -16.49 -27.62 -13.15
CA SER A 459 -16.41 -28.65 -14.19
C SER A 459 -17.68 -29.47 -14.35
N HIS A 460 -18.52 -29.53 -13.30
CA HIS A 460 -19.78 -30.26 -13.31
C HIS A 460 -20.96 -29.43 -13.81
N ILE A 461 -20.88 -28.10 -13.74
CA ILE A 461 -21.97 -27.20 -14.15
C ILE A 461 -21.70 -26.47 -15.47
N HIS A 462 -20.46 -26.55 -15.98
CA HIS A 462 -20.11 -26.00 -17.28
C HIS A 462 -20.51 -26.98 -18.39
N ASP A 463 -21.16 -26.46 -19.44
CA ASP A 463 -21.55 -27.27 -20.59
C ASP A 463 -20.31 -27.65 -21.42
N GLY A 464 -19.80 -28.87 -21.21
CA GLY A 464 -18.66 -29.42 -21.95
C GLY A 464 -17.33 -29.39 -21.17
N PRO A 465 -16.22 -29.86 -21.79
CA PRO A 465 -14.93 -29.89 -21.13
C PRO A 465 -14.43 -28.46 -20.86
N LEU A 466 -14.07 -28.17 -19.61
CA LEU A 466 -13.46 -26.89 -19.25
C LEU A 466 -12.12 -26.71 -19.95
N ASP A 467 -12.07 -25.77 -20.90
CA ASP A 467 -10.81 -25.34 -21.48
C ASP A 467 -10.05 -24.46 -20.47
N LYS A 468 -8.92 -24.99 -19.99
CA LYS A 468 -8.03 -24.27 -19.07
C LYS A 468 -7.47 -23.00 -19.71
N HIS A 469 -7.37 -22.92 -21.04
CA HIS A 469 -6.91 -21.70 -21.72
C HIS A 469 -7.90 -20.56 -21.52
N ILE A 470 -9.21 -20.83 -21.56
CA ILE A 470 -10.26 -19.85 -21.26
C ILE A 470 -10.12 -19.32 -19.83
N ILE A 471 -9.96 -20.22 -18.85
CA ILE A 471 -9.78 -19.83 -17.44
C ILE A 471 -8.54 -18.93 -17.30
N TRP A 472 -7.42 -19.31 -17.90
CA TRP A 472 -6.21 -18.51 -17.85
C TRP A 472 -6.37 -17.15 -18.52
N ASN A 473 -7.05 -17.07 -19.67
CA ASN A 473 -7.33 -15.79 -20.33
C ASN A 473 -8.16 -14.86 -19.42
N LEU A 474 -9.16 -15.40 -18.72
CA LEU A 474 -9.99 -14.63 -17.80
C LEU A 474 -9.25 -14.20 -16.52
N LEU A 475 -8.34 -15.03 -16.02
CA LEU A 475 -7.46 -14.68 -14.89
C LEU A 475 -6.45 -13.59 -15.29
N HIS A 476 -5.79 -13.74 -16.44
CA HIS A 476 -4.82 -12.76 -16.93
C HIS A 476 -5.49 -11.43 -17.27
N SER A 477 -6.70 -11.44 -17.84
CA SER A 477 -7.47 -10.22 -18.09
C SER A 477 -8.01 -9.59 -16.80
N GLY A 478 -8.01 -10.31 -15.67
CA GLY A 478 -8.46 -9.83 -14.37
C GLY A 478 -9.96 -9.72 -14.20
N VAL A 479 -10.73 -10.37 -15.07
CA VAL A 479 -12.20 -10.40 -14.97
C VAL A 479 -12.66 -11.57 -14.10
N LEU A 480 -11.79 -12.57 -13.96
CA LEU A 480 -11.88 -13.65 -13.00
C LEU A 480 -10.81 -13.46 -11.93
N ILE A 481 -11.19 -13.65 -10.67
CA ILE A 481 -10.29 -13.70 -9.52
C ILE A 481 -10.25 -15.11 -8.96
N HIS A 482 -9.17 -15.44 -8.26
CA HIS A 482 -8.97 -16.74 -7.67
C HIS A 482 -8.75 -16.66 -6.16
N SER A 483 -9.00 -17.78 -5.49
CA SER A 483 -8.65 -18.00 -4.10
C SER A 483 -8.10 -19.40 -3.92
N GLN A 484 -6.99 -19.50 -3.18
CA GLN A 484 -6.36 -20.76 -2.83
C GLN A 484 -5.95 -20.69 -1.36
N LYS A 485 -6.42 -21.65 -0.57
CA LYS A 485 -6.04 -21.78 0.84
C LYS A 485 -4.63 -22.35 0.98
#